data_AF-A0A3M2QZR3-F1
#
_entry.id   AF-A0A3M2QZR3-F1
#
_cell.length_a   1.000
_cell.length_b   1.000
_cell.length_c   1.000
_cell.angle_alpha   90.00
_cell.angle_beta   90.00
_cell.angle_gamma   90.00
#
_symmetry.space_group_name_H-M   'P 1'
#
loop_
_entity.id
_entity.type
_entity.pdbx_description
1 polymer ?
#
loop_
_entity_poly.entity_id
_entity_poly.type
_entity_poly.pdbx_seq_one_letter_code
_entity_poly.pdbx_strand_id
1 'polypeptide(L)'
;MDDVQLSSKIECIVGFIPRAGQVQAIRRLVVEKDDLILIAPTGWGKSVVFQAVPALTGGICIMIMPLMLLQEDQAAAISRITGCKPCILNAGTN
;
A
#
# COMPACT_ATOMS: atom_id res chain seq x y z
N MET A 1 -9.57 -5.81 -14.41
CA MET A 1 -10.15 -4.89 -13.42
C MET A 1 -10.04 -3.51 -14.03
N ASP A 2 -11.15 -2.82 -14.19
CA ASP A 2 -11.14 -1.43 -14.66
C ASP A 2 -10.83 -0.44 -13.53
N ASP A 3 -10.62 0.83 -13.88
CA ASP A 3 -10.20 1.87 -12.94
C ASP A 3 -11.30 2.21 -11.90
N VAL A 4 -12.57 2.05 -12.27
CA VAL A 4 -13.71 2.29 -11.35
C VAL A 4 -13.73 1.20 -10.28
N GLN A 5 -13.68 -0.06 -10.69
CA GLN A 5 -13.60 -1.22 -9.80
C GLN A 5 -12.38 -1.14 -8.89
N LEU A 6 -11.22 -0.76 -9.45
CA LEU A 6 -9.99 -0.62 -8.68
C LEU A 6 -10.10 0.51 -7.66
N SER A 7 -10.63 1.67 -8.05
CA SER A 7 -10.87 2.79 -7.15
C SER A 7 -11.76 2.40 -5.98
N SER A 8 -12.89 1.72 -6.23
CA SER A 8 -13.78 1.26 -5.16
C SER A 8 -13.10 0.28 -4.21
N LYS A 9 -12.28 -0.65 -4.72
CA LYS A 9 -11.53 -1.57 -3.86
C LYS A 9 -10.50 -0.84 -3.00
N ILE A 10 -9.76 0.11 -3.57
CA ILE A 10 -8.81 0.93 -2.81
C ILE A 10 -9.53 1.72 -1.73
N GLU A 11 -10.68 2.33 -2.04
CA GLU A 11 -11.50 3.06 -1.08
C GLU A 11 -11.93 2.17 0.10
N CYS A 12 -12.37 0.93 -0.16
CA CYS A 12 -12.68 -0.03 0.90
C CYS A 12 -11.48 -0.36 1.79
N ILE A 13 -10.25 -0.32 1.25
CA ILE A 13 -9.03 -0.63 1.99
C ILE A 13 -8.60 0.55 2.86
N VAL A 14 -8.62 1.77 2.32
CA VAL A 14 -8.06 2.95 3.01
C VAL A 14 -9.10 3.83 3.71
N GLY A 15 -10.39 3.60 3.46
CA GLY A 15 -11.51 4.31 4.11
C GLY A 15 -11.80 5.70 3.53
N PHE A 16 -11.24 6.04 2.36
CA PHE A 16 -11.50 7.30 1.65
C PHE A 16 -11.31 7.12 0.14
N ILE A 17 -11.94 8.00 -0.64
CA ILE A 17 -11.85 7.99 -2.10
C ILE A 17 -10.40 8.30 -2.54
N PRO A 18 -9.71 7.39 -3.25
CA PRO A 18 -8.35 7.63 -3.72
C PRO A 18 -8.32 8.68 -4.84
N ARG A 19 -7.21 9.42 -4.93
CA ARG A 19 -6.96 10.35 -6.04
C ARG A 19 -6.64 9.57 -7.32
N ALA A 20 -6.94 10.14 -8.48
CA ALA A 20 -6.66 9.51 -9.77
C ALA A 20 -5.20 9.01 -9.91
N GLY A 21 -4.22 9.81 -9.49
CA GLY A 21 -2.81 9.41 -9.52
C GLY A 21 -2.47 8.22 -8.61
N GLN A 22 -3.19 8.04 -7.49
CA GLN A 22 -3.05 6.88 -6.61
C GLN A 22 -3.60 5.62 -7.27
N VAL A 23 -4.76 5.72 -7.91
CA VAL A 23 -5.36 4.62 -8.68
C VAL A 23 -4.42 4.18 -9.80
N GLN A 24 -3.86 5.12 -10.56
CA GLN A 24 -2.91 4.81 -11.64
C GLN A 24 -1.64 4.13 -11.12
N ALA A 25 -1.06 4.64 -10.02
CA ALA A 25 0.13 4.03 -9.41
C ALA A 25 -0.13 2.57 -8.96
N ILE A 26 -1.27 2.33 -8.31
CA ILE A 26 -1.64 0.99 -7.82
C ILE A 26 -2.00 0.07 -9.00
N ARG A 27 -2.66 0.59 -10.03
CA ARG A 27 -2.99 -0.16 -11.25
C ARG A 27 -1.72 -0.70 -11.92
N ARG A 28 -0.70 0.14 -12.07
CA ARG A 28 0.61 -0.24 -12.62
C ARG A 28 1.20 -1.45 -11.89
N LEU A 29 1.17 -1.41 -10.56
CA LEU A 29 1.75 -2.45 -9.71
C LEU A 29 0.90 -3.73 -9.63
N VAL A 30 -0.43 -3.60 -9.51
CA VAL A 30 -1.33 -4.72 -9.17
C VAL A 30 -1.97 -5.34 -10.40
N VAL A 31 -2.42 -4.53 -11.35
CA VAL A 31 -3.15 -4.99 -12.54
C VAL A 31 -2.17 -5.28 -13.67
N GLU A 32 -1.26 -4.35 -13.95
CA GLU A 32 -0.29 -4.50 -15.03
C GLU A 32 0.92 -5.34 -14.62
N LYS A 33 1.20 -5.40 -13.30
CA LYS A 33 2.36 -6.12 -12.73
C LYS A 33 3.70 -5.61 -13.25
N ASP A 34 3.78 -4.31 -13.46
CA ASP A 34 4.97 -3.63 -13.96
C ASP A 34 5.63 -2.79 -12.85
N ASP A 35 6.93 -2.59 -13.00
CA ASP A 35 7.71 -1.73 -12.11
C ASP A 35 7.25 -0.27 -12.17
N LEU A 36 7.35 0.42 -11.03
CA LEU A 36 6.98 1.82 -10.88
C LEU A 36 7.99 2.59 -10.02
N ILE A 37 8.52 3.68 -10.57
CA ILE A 37 9.17 4.74 -9.79
C ILE A 37 8.16 5.84 -9.56
N LEU A 38 7.72 6.01 -8.30
CA LEU A 38 6.79 7.07 -7.91
C LEU A 38 7.54 8.26 -7.32
N ILE A 39 7.49 9.39 -8.01
CA ILE A 39 7.96 10.69 -7.49
C ILE A 39 6.73 11.49 -7.09
N ALA A 40 6.58 11.76 -5.79
CA ALA A 40 5.42 12.46 -5.27
C ALA A 40 5.80 13.39 -4.10
N PRO A 41 5.21 14.59 -4.00
CA PRO A 41 5.50 15.52 -2.91
C PRO A 41 4.96 14.99 -1.56
N THR A 42 5.41 15.60 -0.47
CA THR A 42 4.78 15.44 0.84
C THR A 42 3.30 15.83 0.76
N GLY A 43 2.43 15.16 1.52
CA GLY A 43 0.98 15.38 1.46
C GLY A 43 0.27 14.80 0.21
N TRP A 44 1.00 14.18 -0.73
CA TRP A 44 0.37 13.48 -1.86
C TRP A 44 -0.45 12.25 -1.42
N GLY A 45 -0.10 11.65 -0.28
CA GLY A 45 -0.72 10.44 0.23
C GLY A 45 -0.10 9.16 -0.32
N LYS A 46 1.24 9.11 -0.45
CA LYS A 46 1.96 7.96 -1.02
C LYS A 46 1.76 6.66 -0.23
N SER A 47 1.42 6.77 1.05
CA SER A 47 1.13 5.62 1.93
C SER A 47 0.00 4.73 1.44
N VAL A 48 -0.94 5.27 0.65
CA VAL A 48 -2.02 4.50 0.02
C VAL A 48 -1.47 3.37 -0.85
N VAL A 49 -0.32 3.58 -1.51
CA VAL A 49 0.32 2.54 -2.32
C VAL A 49 0.82 1.39 -1.44
N PHE A 50 1.47 1.71 -0.31
CA PHE A 50 1.97 0.70 0.63
C PHE A 50 0.86 -0.09 1.33
N GLN A 51 -0.33 0.49 1.49
CA GLN A 51 -1.48 -0.16 2.11
C GLN A 51 -2.30 -0.99 1.11
N ALA A 52 -2.56 -0.44 -0.08
CA ALA A 52 -3.43 -1.08 -1.06
C ALA A 52 -2.75 -2.24 -1.80
N VAL A 53 -1.48 -2.10 -2.16
CA VAL A 53 -0.75 -3.14 -2.89
C VAL A 53 -0.78 -4.49 -2.16
N PRO A 54 -0.35 -4.63 -0.88
CA PRO A 54 -0.37 -5.92 -0.19
C PRO A 54 -1.78 -6.50 -0.06
N ALA A 55 -2.78 -5.65 0.14
CA ALA A 55 -4.18 -6.07 0.28
C ALA A 55 -4.78 -6.57 -1.05
N LEU A 56 -4.30 -6.08 -2.20
CA LEU A 56 -4.84 -6.39 -3.51
C LEU A 56 -4.09 -7.51 -4.25
N THR A 57 -2.78 -7.66 -4.04
CA THR A 57 -1.98 -8.68 -4.74
C THR A 57 -2.18 -10.08 -4.16
N GLY A 58 -2.57 -10.17 -2.89
CA GLY A 58 -2.50 -11.42 -2.13
C GLY A 58 -1.05 -11.90 -1.92
N GLY A 59 -0.88 -12.97 -1.14
CA GLY A 59 0.44 -13.51 -0.83
C GLY A 59 1.24 -12.65 0.17
N ILE A 60 2.57 -12.63 0.01
CA ILE A 60 3.49 -11.89 0.88
C ILE A 60 3.98 -10.64 0.12
N CYS A 61 3.84 -9.48 0.75
CA CYS A 61 4.44 -8.23 0.29
C CYS A 61 5.62 -7.87 1.20
N ILE A 62 6.77 -7.59 0.60
CA ILE A 62 7.96 -7.15 1.32
C ILE A 62 8.09 -5.64 1.15
N MET A 63 8.00 -4.90 2.26
CA MET A 63 8.21 -3.45 2.28
C MET A 63 9.55 -3.14 2.95
N ILE A 64 10.46 -2.54 2.20
CA ILE A 64 11.77 -2.14 2.70
C ILE A 64 11.68 -0.67 3.14
N MET A 65 11.78 -0.45 4.45
CA MET A 65 11.70 0.88 5.05
C MET A 65 13.02 1.19 5.76
N PRO A 66 13.73 2.28 5.38
CA PRO A 66 15.04 2.60 5.98
C PRO A 66 14.93 3.14 7.41
N LEU A 67 13.77 3.68 7.81
CA LEU A 67 13.57 4.32 9.10
C LEU A 67 12.64 3.51 9.99
N MET A 68 13.11 3.11 11.18
CA MET A 68 12.33 2.36 12.15
C MET A 68 11.10 3.12 12.66
N LEU A 69 11.21 4.45 12.79
CA LEU A 69 10.13 5.31 13.30
C LEU A 69 8.81 5.16 12.52
N LEU A 70 8.88 4.81 11.23
CA LEU A 70 7.70 4.67 10.38
C LEU A 70 7.13 3.25 10.38
N GLN A 71 7.89 2.25 10.82
CA GLN A 71 7.52 0.83 10.66
C GLN A 71 6.25 0.49 11.46
N GLU A 72 6.17 0.95 12.71
CA GLU A 72 5.03 0.73 13.60
C GLU A 72 3.75 1.37 13.04
N ASP A 73 3.82 2.62 12.56
CA ASP A 73 2.67 3.30 11.98
C ASP A 73 2.16 2.61 10.71
N GLN A 74 3.06 2.12 9.85
CA GLN A 74 2.67 1.35 8.67
C GLN A 74 2.05 0.01 9.05
N ALA A 75 2.65 -0.72 10.00
CA ALA A 75 2.11 -1.99 10.49
C ALA A 75 0.73 -1.79 11.12
N ALA A 76 0.55 -0.75 11.93
CA ALA A 76 -0.73 -0.43 12.56
C ALA A 76 -1.81 -0.03 11.54
N ALA A 77 -1.44 0.64 10.44
CA ALA A 77 -2.37 0.94 9.36
C ALA A 77 -2.77 -0.33 8.60
N ILE A 78 -1.80 -1.20 8.29
CA ILE A 78 -2.03 -2.43 7.54
C ILE A 78 -2.81 -3.47 8.36
N SER A 79 -2.60 -3.53 9.67
CA SER A 79 -3.32 -4.47 10.55
C SER A 79 -4.82 -4.19 10.63
N ARG A 80 -5.26 -2.98 10.29
CA ARG A 80 -6.68 -2.61 10.17
C ARG A 80 -7.33 -3.10 8.88
N ILE A 81 -6.52 -3.50 7.89
CA ILE A 81 -7.02 -3.99 6.60
C ILE A 81 -7.37 -5.47 6.74
N THR A 82 -8.62 -5.81 6.44
CA THR A 82 -9.11 -7.19 6.53
C THR A 82 -8.24 -8.14 5.69
N GLY A 83 -7.78 -9.23 6.31
CA GLY A 83 -6.96 -10.25 5.65
C GLY A 83 -5.45 -9.96 5.65
N CYS A 84 -5.01 -8.77 6.06
CA CYS A 84 -3.59 -8.45 6.18
C CYS A 84 -3.05 -8.82 7.58
N LYS A 85 -1.83 -9.35 7.61
CA LYS A 85 -1.11 -9.72 8.85
C LYS A 85 0.32 -9.16 8.78
N PRO A 86 0.52 -7.87 9.09
CA PRO A 86 1.85 -7.27 8.99
C PRO A 86 2.80 -7.86 10.04
N CYS A 87 4.06 -7.98 9.67
CA CYS A 87 5.15 -8.37 10.55
C CYS A 87 6.32 -7.41 10.33
N ILE A 88 6.89 -6.89 11.41
CA ILE A 88 8.06 -6.03 11.36
C ILE A 88 9.30 -6.89 11.56
N LEU A 89 10.21 -6.84 10.59
CA LEU A 89 11.52 -7.48 10.67
C LEU A 89 12.59 -6.38 10.73
N ASN A 90 13.33 -6.32 11.82
CA ASN A 90 14.45 -5.41 12.01
C ASN A 90 15.55 -6.07 12.87
N ALA A 91 16.60 -5.33 13.19
CA ALA A 91 17.74 -5.86 13.95
C ALA A 91 17.40 -6.36 15.37
N GLY A 92 16.24 -5.99 15.92
CA GLY A 92 15.76 -6.45 17.23
C GLY A 92 14.82 -7.65 17.17
N THR A 93 14.50 -8.17 15.99
CA THR A 93 13.68 -9.37 15.84
C THR A 93 14.51 -10.62 16.15
N ASN A 94 14.09 -11.41 17.15
CA ASN A 94 14.73 -12.69 17.55
C ASN A 94 14.08 -13.90 16.87
#